data_AF-A0ABC9CIZ1-F1
#
_entry.id   AF-A0ABC9CIZ1-F1
#
_cell.length_a   1.000
_cell.length_b   1.000
_cell.length_c   1.000
_cell.angle_alpha   90.00
_cell.angle_beta   90.00
_cell.angle_gamma   90.00
#
_symmetry.space_group_name_H-M   'P 1'
#
loop_
_entity.id
_entity.type
_entity.pdbx_description
1 polymer ?
#
loop_
_entity_poly.entity_id
_entity_poly.type
_entity_poly.pdbx_seq_one_letter_code
_entity_poly.pdbx_strand_id
1 'polypeptide(L)'
;MSSPSSQAMPGSKKFRHAILKSLVLGLRKSGAASRGMGFLERRSAIRRAADTALATARGAEPRWSRSLAAELSQDRRRPGRESALSSSDCNPTIRMVCKRISRRRFRARPKSKATAKSSAGVIARVMVRKRARALREIVPGGRGMDECTLLGETLDYAVSLKAQVEAMQLLLRTLQAPKNPMLKHSSE
;
A
#
# COMPACT_ATOMS: atom_id res chain seq x y z
N MET A 1 -28.54 -7.23 8.28
CA MET A 1 -27.49 -8.22 8.60
C MET A 1 -26.63 -8.36 7.35
N SER A 2 -25.47 -7.71 7.30
CA SER A 2 -24.61 -7.73 6.11
C SER A 2 -23.76 -8.98 6.11
N SER A 3 -23.88 -9.79 5.05
CA SER A 3 -23.15 -11.03 4.82
C SER A 3 -21.64 -10.86 5.02
N PRO A 4 -20.92 -11.88 5.51
CA PRO A 4 -19.46 -11.84 5.56
C PRO A 4 -18.96 -11.82 4.12
N SER A 5 -18.53 -10.64 3.65
CA SER A 5 -17.88 -10.46 2.36
C SER A 5 -16.79 -11.51 2.19
N SER A 6 -16.90 -12.31 1.13
CA SER A 6 -15.89 -13.26 0.66
C SER A 6 -14.52 -12.60 0.51
N GLN A 7 -13.76 -12.51 1.59
CA GLN A 7 -12.37 -12.09 1.54
C GLN A 7 -11.58 -13.21 0.89
N ALA A 8 -11.03 -12.94 -0.29
CA ALA A 8 -10.18 -13.89 -0.96
C ALA A 8 -8.80 -13.89 -0.28
N MET A 9 -8.40 -15.05 0.25
CA MET A 9 -7.10 -15.20 0.90
C MET A 9 -5.97 -14.79 -0.05
N PRO A 10 -5.00 -13.98 0.42
CA PRO A 10 -3.81 -13.62 -0.34
C PRO A 10 -3.11 -14.87 -0.89
N GLY A 11 -2.75 -14.86 -2.18
CA GLY A 11 -2.10 -15.99 -2.86
C GLY A 11 -3.05 -17.07 -3.43
N SER A 12 -4.35 -17.02 -3.15
CA SER A 12 -5.30 -17.97 -3.75
C SER A 12 -5.54 -17.71 -5.25
N LYS A 13 -5.93 -18.76 -6.00
CA LYS A 13 -6.37 -18.61 -7.40
C LYS A 13 -7.54 -17.61 -7.54
N LYS A 14 -8.48 -17.65 -6.58
CA LYS A 14 -9.64 -16.75 -6.52
C LYS A 14 -9.21 -15.29 -6.35
N PHE A 15 -8.24 -15.04 -5.47
CA PHE A 15 -7.69 -13.70 -5.26
C PHE A 15 -7.00 -13.15 -6.52
N ARG A 16 -6.14 -13.95 -7.17
CA ARG A 16 -5.52 -13.56 -8.45
C ARG A 16 -6.55 -13.26 -9.54
N HIS A 17 -7.61 -14.07 -9.62
CA HIS A 17 -8.71 -13.82 -10.55
C HIS A 17 -9.46 -12.52 -10.24
N ALA A 18 -9.70 -12.21 -8.96
CA ALA A 18 -10.30 -10.95 -8.54
C ALA A 18 -9.43 -9.75 -8.93
N ILE A 19 -8.11 -9.82 -8.69
CA ILE A 19 -7.16 -8.79 -9.14
C ILE A 19 -7.25 -8.62 -10.65
N LEU A 20 -7.18 -9.71 -11.41
CA LEU A 20 -7.22 -9.68 -12.88
C LEU A 20 -8.49 -9.01 -13.39
N LYS A 21 -9.66 -9.40 -12.85
CA LYS A 21 -10.96 -8.85 -13.21
C LYS A 21 -11.02 -7.34 -12.95
N SER A 22 -10.63 -6.91 -11.75
CA SER A 22 -10.62 -5.49 -11.38
C SER A 22 -9.61 -4.69 -12.19
N LEU A 23 -8.45 -5.26 -12.52
CA LEU A 23 -7.40 -4.62 -13.31
C LEU A 23 -7.87 -4.34 -14.73
N VAL A 24 -8.45 -5.33 -15.42
CA VAL A 24 -9.01 -5.16 -16.77
C VAL A 24 -10.12 -4.11 -16.77
N LEU A 25 -10.99 -4.13 -15.76
CA LEU A 25 -12.05 -3.12 -15.61
C LEU A 25 -11.46 -1.71 -15.42
N GLY A 26 -10.44 -1.57 -14.57
CA GLY A 26 -9.75 -0.30 -14.31
C GLY A 26 -9.03 0.26 -15.53
N LEU A 27 -8.37 -0.59 -16.30
CA LEU A 27 -7.69 -0.22 -17.56
C LEU A 27 -8.66 0.22 -18.64
N ARG A 28 -9.83 -0.44 -18.75
CA ARG A 28 -10.90 -0.01 -19.67
C ARG A 28 -11.48 1.34 -19.26
N LYS A 29 -11.75 1.55 -17.96
CA LYS A 29 -12.33 2.80 -17.44
C LYS A 29 -11.38 3.99 -17.57
N SER A 30 -10.07 3.76 -17.45
CA SER A 30 -9.07 4.83 -17.58
C SER A 30 -8.73 5.18 -19.03
N GLY A 31 -9.19 4.38 -20.00
CA GLY A 31 -8.81 4.58 -21.40
C GLY A 31 -7.30 4.43 -21.61
N ALA A 32 -6.60 3.60 -20.81
CA ALA A 32 -5.13 3.49 -20.88
C ALA A 32 -4.61 3.08 -22.28
N ALA A 33 -5.45 2.47 -23.10
CA ALA A 33 -5.18 2.11 -24.49
C ALA A 33 -5.54 3.21 -25.51
N SER A 34 -6.09 4.35 -25.06
CA SER A 34 -6.47 5.47 -25.91
C SER A 34 -5.24 6.14 -26.52
N ARG A 35 -5.34 6.49 -27.80
CA ARG A 35 -4.29 7.16 -28.58
C ARG A 35 -4.00 8.59 -28.09
N GLY A 36 -4.95 9.22 -27.38
CA GLY A 36 -4.80 10.58 -26.86
C GLY A 36 -3.98 10.72 -25.58
N MET A 37 -3.58 9.61 -24.96
CA MET A 37 -2.93 9.60 -23.65
C MET A 37 -1.40 9.66 -23.78
N GLY A 38 -0.77 10.59 -23.06
CA GLY A 38 0.69 10.67 -22.97
C GLY A 38 1.31 9.46 -22.26
N PHE A 39 2.62 9.22 -22.43
CA PHE A 39 3.29 8.08 -21.79
C PHE A 39 3.20 8.11 -20.26
N LEU A 40 3.46 9.27 -19.63
CA LEU A 40 3.37 9.44 -18.18
C LEU A 40 1.95 9.25 -17.65
N GLU A 41 0.98 9.73 -18.42
CA GLU A 41 -0.44 9.62 -18.11
C GLU A 41 -0.90 8.16 -18.18
N ARG A 42 -0.51 7.44 -19.24
CA ARG A 42 -0.73 6.00 -19.40
C ARG A 42 -0.09 5.20 -18.25
N ARG A 43 1.17 5.48 -17.91
CA ARG A 43 1.86 4.83 -16.78
C ARG A 43 1.11 5.05 -15.46
N SER A 44 0.65 6.28 -15.22
CA SER A 44 -0.11 6.62 -14.01
C SER A 44 -1.48 5.96 -13.98
N ALA A 45 -2.16 5.85 -15.13
CA ALA A 45 -3.42 5.14 -15.26
C ALA A 45 -3.29 3.64 -15.00
N ILE A 46 -2.22 3.01 -15.53
CA ILE A 46 -1.91 1.60 -15.26
C ILE A 46 -1.65 1.40 -13.77
N ARG A 47 -0.82 2.24 -13.14
CA ARG A 47 -0.53 2.16 -11.70
C ARG A 47 -1.82 2.26 -10.87
N ARG A 48 -2.65 3.28 -11.12
CA ARG A 48 -3.94 3.43 -10.41
C ARG A 48 -4.88 2.25 -10.62
N ALA A 49 -4.93 1.69 -11.82
CA ALA A 49 -5.75 0.50 -12.09
C ALA A 49 -5.26 -0.71 -11.28
N ALA A 50 -3.93 -0.88 -11.16
CA ALA A 50 -3.31 -1.89 -10.31
C ALA A 50 -3.61 -1.68 -8.82
N ASP A 51 -3.43 -0.47 -8.30
CA ASP A 51 -3.69 -0.15 -6.88
C ASP A 51 -5.18 -0.34 -6.55
N THR A 52 -6.07 0.07 -7.47
CA THR A 52 -7.52 -0.16 -7.35
C THR A 52 -7.84 -1.65 -7.34
N ALA A 53 -7.19 -2.43 -8.21
CA ALA A 53 -7.41 -3.87 -8.31
C ALA A 53 -6.98 -4.61 -7.04
N LEU A 54 -5.84 -4.24 -6.47
CA LEU A 54 -5.39 -4.76 -5.18
C LEU A 54 -6.36 -4.43 -4.05
N ALA A 55 -6.73 -3.15 -3.92
CA ALA A 55 -7.60 -2.70 -2.84
C ALA A 55 -8.99 -3.36 -2.91
N THR A 56 -9.55 -3.47 -4.13
CA THR A 56 -10.84 -4.12 -4.34
C THR A 56 -10.79 -5.63 -4.11
N ALA A 57 -9.73 -6.31 -4.56
CA ALA A 57 -9.60 -7.76 -4.41
C ALA A 57 -9.37 -8.18 -2.95
N ARG A 58 -8.61 -7.39 -2.18
CA ARG A 58 -8.35 -7.68 -0.76
C ARG A 58 -9.49 -7.21 0.15
N GLY A 59 -10.21 -6.16 -0.26
CA GLY A 59 -11.29 -5.56 0.50
C GLY A 59 -10.78 -4.63 1.61
N ALA A 60 -11.70 -4.12 2.44
CA ALA A 60 -11.41 -3.08 3.42
C ALA A 60 -10.77 -3.57 4.74
N GLU A 61 -10.37 -4.84 4.83
CA GLU A 61 -9.88 -5.43 6.08
C GLU A 61 -8.46 -4.94 6.44
N PRO A 62 -7.44 -5.11 5.58
CA PRO A 62 -6.12 -4.55 5.84
C PRO A 62 -6.11 -3.03 5.75
N ARG A 63 -5.36 -2.39 6.64
CA ARG A 63 -5.16 -0.94 6.65
C ARG A 63 -4.48 -0.47 5.36
N TRP A 64 -3.55 -1.24 4.82
CA TRP A 64 -2.88 -0.88 3.56
C TRP A 64 -3.89 -0.79 2.40
N SER A 65 -4.85 -1.70 2.33
CA SER A 65 -5.89 -1.71 1.30
C SER A 65 -6.82 -0.50 1.41
N ARG A 66 -7.22 -0.14 2.64
CA ARG A 66 -8.00 1.08 2.91
C ARG A 66 -7.23 2.35 2.55
N SER A 67 -5.92 2.40 2.81
CA SER A 67 -5.08 3.54 2.43
C SER A 67 -5.07 3.73 0.92
N LEU A 68 -4.87 2.66 0.15
CA LEU A 68 -4.91 2.72 -1.31
C LEU A 68 -6.27 3.21 -1.82
N ALA A 69 -7.37 2.67 -1.28
CA ALA A 69 -8.71 3.12 -1.64
C ALA A 69 -8.95 4.62 -1.32
N ALA A 70 -8.41 5.11 -0.20
CA ALA A 70 -8.51 6.52 0.18
C ALA A 70 -7.70 7.42 -0.77
N GLU A 71 -6.47 7.04 -1.11
CA GLU A 71 -5.62 7.78 -2.06
C GLU A 71 -6.29 7.93 -3.43
N LEU A 72 -6.90 6.85 -3.94
CA LEU A 72 -7.64 6.86 -5.21
C LEU A 72 -8.88 7.77 -5.17
N SER A 73 -9.52 7.91 -4.01
CA SER A 73 -10.66 8.81 -3.83
C SER A 73 -10.25 10.29 -3.80
N GLN A 74 -9.06 10.60 -3.28
CA GLN A 74 -8.52 11.96 -3.21
C GLN A 74 -8.05 12.47 -4.57
N ASP A 75 -7.47 11.59 -5.40
CA ASP A 75 -7.03 11.93 -6.77
C ASP A 75 -8.20 12.40 -7.64
N ARG A 76 -9.41 11.85 -7.42
CA ARG A 76 -10.63 12.28 -8.13
C ARG A 76 -11.17 13.64 -7.72
N ARG A 77 -10.81 14.14 -6.54
CA ARG A 77 -11.27 15.44 -6.01
C ARG A 77 -10.35 16.59 -6.38
N ARG A 78 -9.19 16.33 -7.00
CA ARG A 78 -8.26 17.36 -7.47
C ARG A 78 -8.23 17.41 -9.00
N PRO A 79 -8.98 18.31 -9.64
CA PRO A 79 -8.72 18.62 -11.03
C PRO A 79 -7.38 19.37 -11.11
N GLY A 80 -6.37 18.75 -11.73
CA GLY A 80 -5.11 19.41 -12.09
C GLY A 80 -4.14 19.66 -10.94
N ARG A 81 -3.29 18.68 -10.62
CA ARG A 81 -1.97 19.01 -10.05
C ARG A 81 -0.95 17.95 -10.45
N GLU A 82 -0.14 18.31 -11.43
CA GLU A 82 1.16 17.71 -11.64
C GLU A 82 1.96 17.80 -10.34
N SER A 83 2.70 16.73 -10.05
CA SER A 83 3.45 16.51 -8.82
C SER A 83 4.53 17.58 -8.61
N ALA A 84 4.16 18.71 -8.03
CA ALA A 84 5.10 19.54 -7.30
C ALA A 84 5.29 18.93 -5.91
N LEU A 85 6.51 18.44 -5.69
CA LEU A 85 7.12 18.17 -4.39
C LEU A 85 6.62 19.21 -3.37
N SER A 86 5.71 18.82 -2.49
CA SER A 86 5.28 19.69 -1.40
C SER A 86 5.81 19.09 -0.12
N SER A 87 6.99 19.59 0.26
CA SER A 87 7.32 19.79 1.67
C SER A 87 6.09 20.40 2.33
N SER A 88 5.45 19.65 3.21
CA SER A 88 4.34 20.17 4.01
C SER A 88 4.89 20.38 5.40
N ASP A 89 5.48 21.55 5.58
CA ASP A 89 5.71 22.16 6.88
C ASP A 89 4.35 22.32 7.58
N CYS A 90 4.06 21.44 8.52
CA CYS A 90 2.92 21.60 9.42
C CYS A 90 3.35 22.46 10.61
N ASN A 91 2.99 23.75 10.55
CA ASN A 91 3.08 24.65 11.71
C ASN A 91 1.86 24.44 12.62
N PRO A 92 1.99 24.39 13.96
CA PRO A 92 0.91 24.05 14.86
C PRO A 92 0.16 25.30 15.33
N THR A 93 -1.16 25.31 15.23
CA THR A 93 -1.97 26.36 15.86
C THR A 93 -2.25 25.99 17.31
N ILE A 94 -1.65 26.78 18.20
CA ILE A 94 -1.83 26.78 19.66
C ILE A 94 -3.30 27.08 20.01
N ARG A 95 -3.88 26.26 20.90
CA ARG A 95 -4.79 26.71 21.97
C ARG A 95 -5.12 25.54 22.90
N MET A 96 -4.49 25.53 24.08
CA MET A 96 -5.14 25.11 25.32
C MET A 96 -4.43 25.74 26.52
N VAL A 97 -5.19 26.64 27.16
CA VAL A 97 -4.92 27.19 28.48
C VAL A 97 -5.17 26.10 29.52
N CYS A 98 -4.18 25.81 30.37
CA CYS A 98 -4.40 25.14 31.66
C CYS A 98 -3.33 25.56 32.69
N LYS A 99 -3.79 26.42 33.61
CA LYS A 99 -3.45 26.59 35.03
C LYS A 99 -2.02 26.24 35.52
N ARG A 100 -1.35 27.31 35.96
CA ARG A 100 -0.24 27.43 36.93
C ARG A 100 -0.17 26.25 37.93
N ILE A 101 0.86 25.40 37.84
CA ILE A 101 1.17 24.38 38.86
C ILE A 101 2.48 24.75 39.57
N SER A 102 2.35 24.82 40.88
CA SER A 102 3.33 25.17 41.91
C SER A 102 4.65 24.40 41.79
N ARG A 103 5.76 25.11 42.04
CA ARG A 103 7.11 24.57 42.17
C ARG A 103 7.19 23.60 43.36
N ARG A 104 6.83 22.33 43.15
CA ARG A 104 7.15 21.25 44.10
C ARG A 104 8.47 20.62 43.72
N ARG A 105 9.46 20.90 44.58
CA ARG A 105 10.79 20.30 44.71
C ARG A 105 10.82 18.88 44.12
N PHE A 106 11.63 18.69 43.08
CA PHE A 106 12.05 17.36 42.66
C PHE A 106 12.86 16.74 43.79
N ARG A 107 12.19 15.93 44.62
CA ARG A 107 12.87 14.99 45.50
C ARG A 107 13.63 14.01 44.61
N ALA A 108 14.92 13.83 44.91
CA ALA A 108 15.82 12.92 44.22
C ALA A 108 15.14 11.55 44.01
N ARG A 109 14.98 11.16 42.75
CA ARG A 109 14.50 9.83 42.38
C ARG A 109 15.62 8.83 42.72
N PRO A 110 15.33 7.72 43.43
CA PRO A 110 16.36 6.73 43.69
C PRO A 110 16.83 6.14 42.37
N LYS A 111 18.16 6.07 42.19
CA LYS A 111 18.83 5.38 41.08
C LYS A 111 18.43 3.91 41.11
N SER A 112 17.34 3.55 40.43
CA SER A 112 17.04 2.15 40.16
C SER A 112 18.16 1.61 39.28
N LYS A 113 18.85 0.58 39.78
CA LYS A 113 19.95 -0.15 39.13
C LYS A 113 19.74 -0.21 37.62
N ALA A 114 20.45 0.64 36.90
CA ALA A 114 20.56 0.55 35.46
C ALA A 114 21.34 -0.74 35.18
N THR A 115 20.63 -1.82 34.88
CA THR A 115 21.24 -2.95 34.18
C THR A 115 21.90 -2.37 32.94
N ALA A 116 23.23 -2.43 32.87
CA ALA A 116 23.99 -2.05 31.70
C ALA A 116 23.42 -2.82 30.50
N LYS A 117 22.55 -2.17 29.72
CA LYS A 117 22.04 -2.76 28.48
C LYS A 117 23.29 -2.94 27.62
N SER A 118 23.59 -4.18 27.24
CA SER A 118 24.71 -4.46 26.35
C SER A 118 24.62 -3.53 25.14
N SER A 119 25.76 -2.98 24.73
CA SER A 119 25.86 -2.12 23.54
C SER A 119 25.21 -2.79 22.33
N ALA A 120 25.36 -4.12 22.21
CA ALA A 120 24.69 -4.96 21.22
C ALA A 120 23.15 -4.83 21.24
N GLY A 121 22.51 -4.88 22.41
CA GLY A 121 21.06 -4.73 22.54
C GLY A 121 20.56 -3.33 22.17
N VAL A 122 21.37 -2.29 22.38
CA VAL A 122 21.06 -0.92 21.95
C VAL A 122 21.18 -0.82 20.43
N ILE A 123 22.25 -1.33 19.84
CA ILE A 123 22.47 -1.36 18.38
C ILE A 123 21.33 -2.10 17.68
N ALA A 124 20.95 -3.28 18.17
CA ALA A 124 19.85 -4.06 17.61
C ALA A 124 18.53 -3.26 17.57
N ARG A 125 18.19 -2.55 18.64
CA ARG A 125 16.98 -1.70 18.69
C ARG A 125 17.05 -0.54 17.71
N VAL A 126 18.21 0.08 17.53
CA VAL A 126 18.40 1.14 16.52
C VAL A 126 18.19 0.59 15.12
N MET A 127 18.76 -0.59 14.81
CA MET A 127 18.59 -1.23 13.51
C MET A 127 17.13 -1.61 13.24
N VAL A 128 16.43 -2.19 14.22
CA VAL A 128 15.00 -2.52 14.11
C VAL A 128 14.17 -1.27 13.86
N ARG A 129 14.39 -0.18 14.60
CA ARG A 129 13.68 1.10 14.36
C ARG A 129 13.95 1.67 12.98
N LYS A 130 15.18 1.59 12.47
CA LYS A 130 15.52 2.05 11.13
C LYS A 130 14.78 1.24 10.06
N ARG A 131 14.76 -0.10 10.19
CA ARG A 131 14.01 -0.98 9.29
C ARG A 131 12.50 -0.77 9.38
N ALA A 132 11.96 -0.63 10.58
CA ALA A 132 10.55 -0.32 10.79
C ALA A 132 10.16 1.03 10.16
N ARG A 133 11.02 2.06 10.27
CA ARG A 133 10.81 3.33 9.56
C ARG A 133 10.74 3.13 8.05
N ALA A 134 11.67 2.38 7.47
CA ALA A 134 11.63 2.08 6.03
C ALA A 134 10.33 1.34 5.63
N LEU A 135 9.87 0.38 6.44
CA LEU A 135 8.59 -0.31 6.21
C LEU A 135 7.39 0.65 6.23
N ARG A 136 7.35 1.61 7.16
CA ARG A 136 6.27 2.62 7.24
C ARG A 136 6.15 3.49 6.01
N GLU A 137 7.24 3.69 5.28
CA GLU A 137 7.26 4.49 4.04
C GLU A 137 6.77 3.70 2.82
N ILE A 138 7.02 2.39 2.78
CA ILE A 138 6.68 1.56 1.61
C ILE A 138 5.31 0.89 1.72
N VAL A 139 4.82 0.64 2.93
CA VAL A 139 3.49 0.04 3.15
C VAL A 139 2.46 1.16 3.17
N PRO A 140 1.42 1.12 2.29
CA PRO A 140 0.36 2.10 2.31
C PRO A 140 -0.27 2.23 3.70
N GLY A 141 -0.42 3.46 4.20
CA GLY A 141 -0.93 3.72 5.55
C GLY A 141 0.03 3.38 6.70
N GLY A 142 1.27 2.98 6.40
CA GLY A 142 2.24 2.47 7.38
C GLY A 142 2.67 3.46 8.47
N ARG A 143 2.71 4.78 8.17
CA ARG A 143 3.17 5.81 9.12
C ARG A 143 2.48 5.75 10.49
N GLY A 144 1.18 5.44 10.53
CA GLY A 144 0.37 5.41 11.75
C GLY A 144 0.27 4.05 12.46
N MET A 145 1.00 3.03 12.01
CA MET A 145 0.89 1.67 12.56
C MET A 145 1.81 1.44 13.77
N ASP A 146 1.47 0.55 14.70
CA ASP A 146 2.45 0.01 15.65
C ASP A 146 3.36 -1.04 14.97
N GLU A 147 4.45 -1.45 15.61
CA GLU A 147 5.42 -2.38 15.00
C GLU A 147 4.84 -3.76 14.68
N CYS A 148 3.94 -4.30 15.52
CA CYS A 148 3.35 -5.62 15.31
C CYS A 148 2.35 -5.58 14.15
N THR A 149 1.46 -4.59 14.14
CA THR A 149 0.53 -4.38 13.03
C THR A 149 1.27 -4.12 11.72
N LEU A 150 2.33 -3.31 11.75
CA LEU A 150 3.13 -3.01 10.56
C LEU A 150 3.72 -4.27 9.93
N LEU A 151 4.25 -5.20 10.73
CA LEU A 151 4.80 -6.46 10.22
C LEU A 151 3.71 -7.34 9.59
N GLY A 152 2.55 -7.48 10.24
CA GLY A 152 1.42 -8.24 9.70
C GLY A 152 0.91 -7.66 8.37
N GLU A 153 0.71 -6.35 8.32
CA GLU A 153 0.30 -5.64 7.11
C GLU A 153 1.37 -5.71 6.01
N THR A 154 2.66 -5.64 6.36
CA THR A 154 3.77 -5.80 5.40
C THR A 154 3.75 -7.17 4.74
N LEU A 155 3.56 -8.23 5.53
CA LEU A 155 3.49 -9.60 5.03
C LEU A 155 2.30 -9.77 4.08
N ASP A 156 1.11 -9.34 4.51
CA ASP A 156 -0.11 -9.41 3.70
C ASP A 156 0.03 -8.60 2.39
N TYR A 157 0.63 -7.41 2.47
CA TYR A 157 0.90 -6.56 1.31
C TYR A 157 1.93 -7.20 0.36
N ALA A 158 2.99 -7.82 0.86
CA ALA A 158 3.99 -8.50 0.04
C ALA A 158 3.40 -9.68 -0.76
N VAL A 159 2.55 -10.49 -0.12
CA VAL A 159 1.84 -11.58 -0.81
C VAL A 159 0.87 -11.01 -1.85
N SER A 160 0.21 -9.89 -1.54
CA SER A 160 -0.70 -9.22 -2.46
C SER A 160 0.02 -8.65 -3.68
N LEU A 161 1.17 -7.98 -3.49
CA LEU A 161 2.02 -7.49 -4.57
C LEU A 161 2.49 -8.63 -5.50
N LYS A 162 2.91 -9.76 -4.94
CA LYS A 162 3.29 -10.93 -5.74
C LYS A 162 2.12 -11.39 -6.63
N ALA A 163 0.92 -11.51 -6.05
CA ALA A 163 -0.28 -11.89 -6.80
C ALA A 163 -0.64 -10.88 -7.90
N GLN A 164 -0.45 -9.58 -7.66
CA GLN A 164 -0.63 -8.54 -8.67
C GLN A 164 0.34 -8.69 -9.84
N VAL A 165 1.64 -8.89 -9.54
CA VAL A 165 2.66 -9.08 -10.59
C VAL A 165 2.34 -10.31 -11.42
N GLU A 166 1.96 -11.43 -10.79
CA GLU A 166 1.54 -12.64 -11.51
C GLU A 166 0.33 -12.39 -12.43
N ALA A 167 -0.67 -11.64 -11.97
CA ALA A 167 -1.84 -11.30 -12.78
C ALA A 167 -1.46 -10.41 -13.99
N MET A 168 -0.59 -9.43 -13.80
CA MET A 168 -0.10 -8.57 -14.88
C MET A 168 0.72 -9.35 -15.91
N GLN A 169 1.59 -10.26 -15.46
CA GLN A 169 2.34 -11.12 -16.36
C GLN A 169 1.43 -12.07 -17.15
N LEU A 170 0.37 -12.60 -16.53
CA LEU A 170 -0.62 -13.41 -17.23
C LEU A 170 -1.28 -12.61 -18.35
N LEU A 171 -1.71 -11.38 -18.09
CA LEU A 171 -2.24 -10.49 -19.13
C LEU A 171 -1.26 -10.31 -20.29
N LEU A 172 0.00 -9.98 -19.99
CA LEU A 172 1.01 -9.78 -21.01
C LEU A 172 1.18 -11.03 -21.89
N ARG A 173 1.31 -12.22 -21.29
CA ARG A 173 1.41 -13.49 -22.04
C ARG A 173 0.18 -13.73 -22.91
N THR A 174 -1.03 -13.46 -22.40
CA THR A 174 -2.26 -13.65 -23.18
C THR A 174 -2.40 -12.65 -24.33
N LEU A 175 -1.88 -11.44 -24.19
CA LEU A 175 -1.92 -10.41 -25.23
C LEU A 175 -0.81 -10.60 -26.28
N GLN A 176 0.31 -11.20 -25.88
CA GLN A 176 1.43 -11.52 -26.77
C GLN A 176 1.30 -12.90 -27.43
N ALA A 177 0.35 -13.74 -26.98
CA ALA A 177 0.11 -15.04 -27.59
C ALA A 177 -0.27 -14.87 -29.07
N PRO A 178 0.42 -15.57 -30.00
CA PRO A 178 0.08 -15.50 -31.41
C PRO A 178 -1.36 -15.95 -31.65
N LYS A 179 -2.10 -15.20 -32.47
CA LYS A 179 -3.53 -15.39 -32.77
C LYS A 179 -3.89 -16.66 -33.57
N ASN A 180 -2.96 -17.60 -33.76
CA ASN A 180 -3.20 -18.80 -34.57
C ASN A 180 -3.13 -20.09 -33.73
N PRO A 181 -4.26 -20.60 -33.23
CA PRO A 181 -4.36 -22.00 -32.91
C PRO A 181 -4.49 -22.78 -34.23
N MET A 182 -3.37 -23.31 -34.70
CA MET A 182 -3.28 -24.58 -35.43
C MET A 182 -4.37 -24.88 -36.49
N LEU A 183 -4.17 -24.39 -37.72
CA LEU A 183 -4.57 -25.14 -38.91
C LEU A 183 -3.43 -26.12 -39.24
N LYS A 184 -3.46 -27.31 -38.62
CA LYS A 184 -2.79 -28.47 -39.21
C LYS A 184 -3.69 -28.96 -40.34
N HIS A 185 -3.45 -28.48 -41.55
CA HIS A 185 -3.86 -29.20 -42.74
C HIS A 185 -3.02 -30.47 -42.80
N SER A 186 -3.59 -31.58 -42.35
CA SER A 186 -3.16 -32.90 -42.80
C SER A 186 -3.97 -33.21 -44.05
N SER A 187 -3.46 -32.75 -45.18
CA SER A 187 -3.61 -33.49 -46.43
C SER A 187 -2.37 -34.36 -46.53
N GLU A 188 -2.58 -35.67 -46.48
CA GLU A 188 -2.03 -36.72 -47.36
C GLU A 188 -2.32 -38.09 -46.73
#